data_AF-A0A523BPB8-F1
#
_entry.id   AF-A0A523BPB8-F1
#
_cell.length_a   1.000
_cell.length_b   1.000
_cell.length_c   1.000
_cell.angle_alpha   90.00
_cell.angle_beta   90.00
_cell.angle_gamma   90.00
#
_symmetry.space_group_name_H-M   'P 1'
#
loop_
_entity.id
_entity.type
_entity.pdbx_description
1 polymer ?
#
loop_
_entity_poly.entity_id
_entity_poly.type
_entity_poly.pdbx_seq_one_letter_code
_entity_poly.pdbx_strand_id
1 'polypeptide(L)'
;MAGFVSVRRKLRQRLVEGRATVLVTVIFGGLMRSSAGCAELPVELEAGGCLADLLAMLKLRFEGEVREILERVSSAEAVGDEGFPVFIAVDSQDYRFAQGLDTPLQDGQKVYIVVPAPGG
;
A
#
# COMPACT_ATOMS: atom_id res chain seq x y z
N MET A 1 -5.73 -18.19 18.17
CA MET A 1 -4.49 -17.38 18.26
C MET A 1 -3.32 -18.24 17.78
N ALA A 2 -3.12 -18.36 16.47
CA ALA A 2 -2.03 -19.11 15.86
C ALA A 2 -1.85 -18.59 14.43
N GLY A 3 -0.74 -17.91 14.13
CA GLY A 3 -0.51 -17.36 12.79
C GLY A 3 0.86 -16.72 12.57
N PHE A 4 1.48 -16.18 13.63
CA PHE A 4 2.73 -15.42 13.50
C PHE A 4 4.00 -16.28 13.31
N VAL A 5 3.94 -17.59 13.59
CA VAL A 5 5.13 -18.46 13.51
C VAL A 5 5.43 -18.90 12.06
N SER A 6 4.43 -18.93 11.18
CA SER A 6 4.60 -19.48 9.83
C SER A 6 5.22 -18.51 8.82
N VAL A 7 5.10 -17.19 9.03
CA VAL A 7 5.64 -16.17 8.13
C VAL A 7 7.17 -16.14 8.17
N ARG A 8 7.75 -16.25 9.38
CA ARG A 8 9.21 -16.26 9.59
C ARG A 8 9.92 -17.43 8.91
N ARG A 9 9.24 -18.57 8.73
CA ARG A 9 9.82 -19.75 8.07
C ARG A 9 9.81 -19.61 6.54
N LYS A 10 8.79 -18.98 5.96
CA LYS A 10 8.74 -18.67 4.52
C LYS A 10 9.75 -17.60 4.11
N LEU A 11 10.01 -16.62 4.98
CA LEU A 11 11.05 -15.59 4.79
C LEU A 11 12.46 -16.16 4.57
N ARG A 12 12.82 -17.24 5.29
CA ARG A 12 14.14 -17.88 5.13
C ARG A 12 14.29 -18.66 3.82
N GLN A 13 13.20 -19.11 3.21
CA GLN A 13 13.25 -19.92 1.99
C GLN A 13 13.37 -19.09 0.70
N ARG A 14 12.99 -17.80 0.71
CA ARG A 14 13.08 -16.93 -0.49
C ARG A 14 14.43 -16.22 -0.66
N LEU A 15 15.29 -16.26 0.36
CA LEU A 15 16.70 -15.81 0.30
C LEU A 15 17.55 -16.61 -0.72
N VAL A 16 17.00 -17.69 -1.29
CA VAL A 16 17.71 -18.63 -2.17
C VAL A 16 17.77 -18.14 -3.64
N GLU A 17 17.02 -17.10 -4.03
CA GLU A 17 17.01 -16.60 -5.43
C GLU A 17 17.76 -15.27 -5.66
N GLY A 18 18.46 -14.73 -4.65
CA GLY A 18 19.39 -13.61 -4.83
C GLY A 18 18.76 -12.27 -5.24
N ARG A 19 17.43 -12.12 -5.20
CA ARG A 19 16.77 -10.83 -5.38
C ARG A 19 16.54 -10.19 -4.00
N ALA A 20 17.18 -9.06 -3.76
CA ALA A 20 16.89 -8.26 -2.58
C ALA A 20 15.43 -7.81 -2.66
N THR A 21 14.66 -8.05 -1.60
CA THR A 21 13.28 -7.62 -1.46
C THR A 21 13.14 -6.81 -0.17
N VAL A 22 12.18 -5.90 -0.15
CA VAL A 22 11.82 -5.11 1.03
C VAL A 22 10.39 -5.46 1.43
N LEU A 23 10.13 -5.55 2.73
CA LEU A 23 8.82 -5.83 3.30
C LEU A 23 8.21 -4.54 3.82
N VAL A 24 7.14 -4.08 3.19
CA VAL A 24 6.36 -2.92 3.65
C VAL A 24 5.02 -3.37 4.22
N THR A 25 4.46 -2.58 5.14
CA THR A 25 3.11 -2.82 5.68
C THR A 25 2.16 -1.75 5.15
N VAL A 26 1.17 -2.18 4.37
CA VAL A 26 0.08 -1.31 3.93
C VAL A 26 -0.99 -1.26 5.02
N ILE A 27 -1.37 -0.06 5.44
CA ILE A 27 -2.39 0.17 6.46
C ILE A 27 -3.58 0.82 5.79
N PHE A 28 -4.70 0.11 5.76
CA PHE A 28 -5.95 0.59 5.19
C PHE A 28 -6.79 1.31 6.25
N GLY A 29 -7.25 2.52 5.93
CA GLY A 29 -8.12 3.32 6.79
C GLY A 29 -9.42 3.72 6.11
N GLY A 30 -10.43 4.03 6.92
CA GLY A 30 -11.75 4.46 6.46
C GLY A 30 -12.42 3.41 5.56
N LEU A 31 -12.98 3.84 4.43
CA LEU A 31 -13.68 2.96 3.48
C LEU A 31 -12.74 1.87 2.93
N MET A 32 -11.47 2.21 2.67
CA MET A 32 -10.49 1.24 2.16
C MET A 32 -10.31 0.04 3.09
N ARG A 33 -10.42 0.22 4.40
CA ARG A 33 -10.33 -0.89 5.36
C ARG A 33 -11.49 -1.88 5.20
N SER A 34 -12.70 -1.35 5.01
CA SER A 34 -13.91 -2.14 4.82
C SER A 34 -13.85 -2.90 3.49
N SER A 35 -13.50 -2.20 2.40
CA SER A 35 -13.44 -2.80 1.06
C SER A 35 -12.28 -3.78 0.90
N ALA A 36 -11.12 -3.51 1.53
CA ALA A 36 -9.99 -4.44 1.53
C ALA A 36 -10.16 -5.64 2.48
N GLY A 37 -11.16 -5.61 3.38
CA GLY A 37 -11.43 -6.66 4.36
C GLY A 37 -10.34 -6.85 5.43
N CYS A 38 -9.34 -5.97 5.48
CA CYS A 38 -8.23 -6.03 6.42
C CYS A 38 -7.73 -4.63 6.77
N ALA A 39 -7.16 -4.48 7.98
CA ALA A 39 -6.59 -3.22 8.44
C ALA A 39 -5.13 -3.06 8.02
N GLU A 40 -4.39 -4.18 7.98
CA GLU A 40 -2.96 -4.20 7.68
C GLU A 40 -2.66 -5.32 6.70
N LEU A 41 -1.79 -5.05 5.74
CA LEU A 41 -1.38 -5.99 4.72
C LEU A 41 0.13 -5.89 4.50
N PRO A 42 0.91 -6.92 4.89
CA PRO A 42 2.31 -7.00 4.52
C PRO A 42 2.44 -7.27 3.01
N VAL A 43 3.29 -6.50 2.34
CA VAL A 43 3.58 -6.61 0.91
C VAL A 43 5.10 -6.67 0.72
N GLU A 44 5.55 -7.67 -0.02
CA GLU A 44 6.94 -7.80 -0.45
C GLU A 44 7.11 -7.08 -1.78
N LEU A 45 8.11 -6.20 -1.87
CA LEU A 45 8.49 -5.46 -3.07
C LEU A 45 9.94 -5.82 -3.44
N GLU A 46 10.31 -5.62 -4.71
CA GLU A 46 11.72 -5.68 -5.11
C GLU A 46 12.50 -4.53 -4.44
N ALA A 47 13.75 -4.77 -4.06
CA ALA A 47 14.58 -3.74 -3.44
C ALA A 47 14.79 -2.58 -4.41
N GLY A 48 14.55 -1.35 -3.92
CA GLY A 48 14.53 -0.15 -4.75
C GLY A 48 13.18 0.17 -5.38
N GLY A 49 12.15 -0.64 -5.14
CA GLY A 49 10.78 -0.34 -5.56
C GLY A 49 10.21 0.92 -4.90
N CYS A 50 9.29 1.57 -5.59
CA CYS A 50 8.65 2.80 -5.14
C CYS A 50 7.16 2.62 -4.82
N LEU A 51 6.53 3.71 -4.39
CA LEU A 51 5.09 3.74 -4.13
C LEU A 51 4.26 3.34 -5.37
N ALA A 52 4.68 3.72 -6.58
CA ALA A 52 4.00 3.32 -7.81
C ALA A 52 3.95 1.79 -7.98
N ASP A 53 5.07 1.10 -7.72
CA ASP A 53 5.16 -0.36 -7.80
C ASP A 53 4.24 -1.03 -6.78
N LEU A 54 4.21 -0.47 -5.56
CA LEU A 54 3.30 -0.94 -4.52
C LEU A 54 1.83 -0.80 -4.95
N LEU A 55 1.43 0.36 -5.48
CA LEU A 55 0.05 0.55 -5.96
C LEU A 55 -0.27 -0.38 -7.13
N ALA A 56 0.68 -0.61 -8.05
CA ALA A 56 0.51 -1.57 -9.13
C ALA A 56 0.26 -2.99 -8.59
N MET A 57 1.04 -3.43 -7.60
CA MET A 57 0.86 -4.73 -6.93
C MET A 57 -0.49 -4.82 -6.22
N LEU A 58 -0.93 -3.76 -5.54
CA LEU A 58 -2.24 -3.73 -4.89
C LEU A 58 -3.39 -3.80 -5.91
N LYS A 59 -3.28 -3.11 -7.04
CA LYS A 59 -4.28 -3.18 -8.13
C LYS A 59 -4.42 -4.58 -8.74
N LEU A 60 -3.33 -5.33 -8.80
CA LEU A 60 -3.36 -6.73 -9.26
C LEU A 60 -3.96 -7.68 -8.23
N ARG A 61 -3.84 -7.33 -6.93
CA ARG A 61 -4.29 -8.17 -5.82
C ARG A 61 -5.77 -7.97 -5.48
N PHE A 62 -6.27 -6.75 -5.63
CA PHE A 62 -7.64 -6.38 -5.27
C PHE A 62 -8.48 -6.14 -6.51
N GLU A 63 -9.78 -6.40 -6.39
CA GLU A 63 -10.77 -6.19 -7.44
C GLU A 63 -11.88 -5.24 -6.94
N GLY A 64 -12.76 -4.82 -7.85
CA GLY A 64 -13.89 -3.94 -7.51
C GLY A 64 -13.48 -2.59 -6.95
N GLU A 65 -14.17 -2.14 -5.90
CA GLU A 65 -14.04 -0.79 -5.33
C GLU A 65 -12.60 -0.43 -4.93
N VAL A 66 -11.86 -1.36 -4.34
CA VAL A 66 -10.45 -1.13 -3.95
C VAL A 66 -9.59 -0.84 -5.17
N ARG A 67 -9.80 -1.60 -6.26
CA ARG A 67 -9.05 -1.41 -7.50
C ARG A 67 -9.40 -0.07 -8.14
N GLU A 68 -10.69 0.27 -8.21
CA GLU A 68 -11.16 1.55 -8.75
C GLU A 68 -10.55 2.74 -8.00
N ILE A 69 -10.50 2.69 -6.67
CA ILE A 69 -9.84 3.72 -5.84
C ILE A 69 -8.35 3.84 -6.19
N LEU A 70 -7.64 2.71 -6.27
CA LEU A 70 -6.20 2.71 -6.58
C LEU A 70 -5.89 3.16 -8.02
N GLU A 71 -6.78 2.89 -8.98
CA GLU A 71 -6.67 3.36 -10.36
C GLU A 71 -6.76 4.89 -10.43
N ARG A 72 -7.70 5.50 -9.69
CA ARG A 72 -7.85 6.96 -9.60
C ARG A 72 -6.63 7.66 -8.99
N VAL A 73 -5.99 7.04 -7.99
CA VAL A 73 -4.74 7.56 -7.41
C VAL A 73 -3.60 7.54 -8.43
N SER A 74 -3.54 6.50 -9.25
CA SER A 74 -2.43 6.31 -10.21
C SER A 74 -2.53 7.24 -11.43
N SER A 75 -3.71 7.75 -11.77
CA SER A 75 -3.95 8.56 -12.98
C SER A 75 -3.64 10.05 -12.84
N ALA A 76 -3.04 10.49 -11.73
CA ALA A 76 -2.74 11.90 -11.42
C ALA A 76 -3.98 12.82 -11.29
N GLU A 77 -5.20 12.28 -11.31
CA GLU A 77 -6.47 13.01 -11.11
C GLU A 77 -6.97 12.98 -9.66
N ALA A 78 -6.14 12.58 -8.69
CA ALA A 78 -6.45 12.75 -7.27
C ALA A 78 -6.24 14.20 -6.78
N VAL A 79 -6.20 15.16 -7.71
CA VAL A 79 -5.99 16.59 -7.43
C VAL A 79 -7.33 17.30 -7.53
N GLY A 80 -8.01 17.42 -6.38
CA GLY A 80 -9.02 18.46 -6.19
C GLY A 80 -10.42 18.21 -6.73
N ASP A 81 -10.75 17.01 -7.18
CA ASP A 81 -12.13 16.70 -7.56
C ASP A 81 -12.98 16.48 -6.30
N GLU A 82 -14.01 17.31 -6.11
CA GLU A 82 -14.80 17.53 -4.89
C GLU A 82 -15.54 16.29 -4.33
N GLY A 83 -15.26 15.08 -4.83
CA GLY A 83 -16.01 13.87 -4.50
C GLY A 83 -15.34 12.88 -3.54
N PHE A 84 -14.03 12.64 -3.61
CA PHE A 84 -13.40 11.50 -2.91
C PHE A 84 -11.89 11.71 -2.62
N PRO A 85 -11.50 12.35 -1.51
CA PRO A 85 -10.09 12.57 -1.19
C PRO A 85 -9.44 11.26 -0.72
N VAL A 86 -8.52 10.70 -1.51
CA VAL A 86 -7.67 9.58 -1.07
C VAL A 86 -6.39 10.13 -0.43
N PHE A 87 -6.13 9.76 0.82
CA PHE A 87 -4.91 10.12 1.53
C PHE A 87 -3.92 8.98 1.50
N ILE A 88 -2.70 9.26 1.05
CA ILE A 88 -1.60 8.30 1.04
C ILE A 88 -0.39 8.89 1.76
N ALA A 89 0.19 8.13 2.67
CA ALA A 89 1.37 8.55 3.41
C ALA A 89 2.35 7.39 3.62
N VAL A 90 3.65 7.70 3.64
CA VAL A 90 4.73 6.76 4.00
C VAL A 90 5.31 7.23 5.34
N ASP A 91 5.29 6.36 6.36
CA ASP A 91 5.77 6.65 7.73
C ASP A 91 5.27 7.99 8.31
N SER A 92 4.03 8.38 7.97
CA SER A 92 3.34 9.64 8.35
C SER A 92 3.62 10.86 7.48
N GLN A 93 4.45 10.75 6.45
CA GLN A 93 4.63 11.81 5.45
C GLN A 93 3.71 11.58 4.26
N ASP A 94 2.86 12.55 3.95
CA ASP A 94 2.02 12.50 2.75
C ASP A 94 2.91 12.43 1.49
N TYR A 95 2.60 11.48 0.62
CA TYR A 95 3.42 11.19 -0.57
C TYR A 95 3.58 12.43 -1.48
N ARG A 96 2.61 13.35 -1.48
CA ARG A 96 2.62 14.58 -2.28
C ARG A 96 3.68 15.58 -1.86
N PHE A 97 4.09 15.55 -0.58
CA PHE A 97 5.18 16.39 -0.07
C PHE A 97 6.54 15.68 -0.10
N ALA A 98 6.58 14.44 -0.58
CA ALA A 98 7.80 13.67 -0.79
C ALA A 98 8.16 13.68 -2.31
N GLN A 99 8.44 12.51 -2.89
CA GLN A 99 8.70 12.35 -4.33
C GLN A 99 7.46 11.87 -5.10
N GLY A 100 6.26 12.03 -4.54
CA GLY A 100 5.03 11.55 -5.17
C GLY A 100 5.01 10.03 -5.28
N LEU A 101 4.56 9.52 -6.43
CA LEU A 101 4.51 8.08 -6.71
C LEU A 101 5.91 7.46 -6.83
N ASP A 102 6.93 8.27 -7.10
CA ASP A 102 8.32 7.82 -7.17
C ASP A 102 8.99 7.71 -5.78
N THR A 103 8.25 7.95 -4.71
CA THR A 103 8.77 7.83 -3.33
C THR A 103 9.31 6.42 -3.11
N PRO A 104 10.62 6.26 -2.81
CA PRO A 104 11.25 4.96 -2.62
C PRO A 104 10.76 4.33 -1.31
N LEU A 105 10.54 3.02 -1.34
CA LEU A 105 10.10 2.26 -0.18
C LEU A 105 11.25 1.43 0.40
N GLN A 106 11.35 1.44 1.72
CA GLN A 106 12.37 0.75 2.51
C GLN A 106 11.74 -0.36 3.36
N ASP A 107 12.58 -1.29 3.80
CA ASP A 107 12.16 -2.39 4.63
C ASP A 107 11.58 -1.91 5.97
N GLY A 108 10.43 -2.47 6.36
CA GLY A 108 9.72 -2.14 7.59
C GLY A 108 8.86 -0.88 7.55
N GLN A 109 8.84 -0.13 6.44
CA GLN A 109 8.04 1.09 6.33
C GLN A 109 6.54 0.81 6.28
N LYS A 110 5.76 1.79 6.76
CA LYS A 110 4.31 1.76 6.77
C LYS A 110 3.74 2.69 5.71
N VAL A 111 2.90 2.15 4.85
CA VAL A 111 2.18 2.91 3.82
C VAL A 111 0.72 2.99 4.19
N TYR A 112 0.23 4.18 4.52
CA TYR A 112 -1.15 4.43 4.86
C TYR A 112 -1.94 4.75 3.59
N ILE A 113 -3.07 4.09 3.39
CA ILE A 113 -4.01 4.39 2.32
C ILE A 113 -5.39 4.55 2.97
N VAL A 114 -5.86 5.79 3.03
CA VAL A 114 -7.07 6.17 3.76
C VAL A 114 -8.04 6.85 2.81
N VAL A 115 -9.24 6.30 2.74
CA VAL A 115 -10.37 6.97 2.09
C VAL A 115 -11.37 7.32 3.19
N PRO A 116 -11.57 8.61 3.50
CA PRO A 116 -12.55 9.01 4.51
C PRO A 116 -13.94 8.62 4.03
N ALA A 117 -14.78 8.17 4.96
CA ALA A 117 -16.19 7.95 4.65
C ALA A 117 -16.87 9.31 4.43
N PRO A 118 -17.74 9.45 3.41
CA PRO A 118 -18.59 10.63 3.28
C PRO A 118 -19.61 10.61 4.41
N GLY A 119 -19.43 11.47 5.42
CA GLY A 119 -20.39 11.63 6.51
C GLY A 119 -19.76 11.96 7.85
N GLY A 120 -19.93 13.21 8.26
CA GLY A 120 -20.04 13.63 9.66
C GLY A 120 -21.45 14.18 9.87
#